data_AF-A7VI11-F1
#
_entry.id   AF-A7VI11-F1
#
_cell.length_a   1.000
_cell.length_b   1.000
_cell.length_c   1.000
_cell.angle_alpha   90.00
_cell.angle_beta   90.00
_cell.angle_gamma   90.00
#
_symmetry.space_group_name_H-M   'P 1'
#
loop_
_entity.id
_entity.type
_entity.pdbx_description
1 polymer ?
#
loop_
_entity_poly.entity_id
_entity_poly.type
_entity_poly.pdbx_seq_one_letter_code
_entity_poly.pdbx_strand_id
1 'polypeptide(L)' 'MESDSMKTTSREEFEKQNVFGTGTANTAYAQYFIGDSFLNPLTDPNKTAVFLANVTFEPGCRKLDYVA' A
#
# COMPACT_ATOMS: atom_id res chain seq x y z
N MET A 1 26.36 -0.20 -10.83
CA MET A 1 24.94 -0.59 -10.94
C MET A 1 24.14 0.57 -10.41
N GLU A 2 23.58 1.40 -11.28
CA GLU A 2 22.59 2.38 -10.84
C GLU A 2 21.38 1.59 -10.36
N SER A 3 21.01 1.80 -9.10
CA SER A 3 19.68 1.43 -8.62
C SER A 3 18.71 2.35 -9.35
N ASP A 4 17.99 1.82 -10.34
CA ASP A 4 16.85 2.51 -10.95
C ASP A 4 15.81 2.73 -9.85
N SER A 5 15.92 3.87 -9.16
CA SER A 5 14.90 4.35 -8.25
C SER A 5 13.67 4.59 -9.11
N MET A 6 12.61 3.80 -8.89
CA MET A 6 11.33 3.96 -9.57
C MET A 6 10.82 5.39 -9.36
N LYS A 7 11.00 6.26 -10.36
CA LYS A 7 10.59 7.66 -10.35
C LYS A 7 9.31 7.79 -11.16
N THR A 8 8.22 7.29 -10.60
CA THR A 8 6.91 7.37 -11.24
C THR A 8 6.21 8.66 -10.82
N THR A 9 5.83 9.49 -11.80
CA THR A 9 5.19 10.79 -11.54
C THR A 9 3.68 10.82 -11.78
N SER A 10 3.11 9.74 -12.34
CA SER A 10 1.67 9.64 -12.61
C SER A 10 1.06 8.38 -12.02
N ARG A 11 -0.21 8.47 -11.59
CA ARG A 11 -0.95 7.32 -11.07
C ARG A 11 -1.07 6.20 -12.09
N GLU A 12 -1.34 6.53 -13.35
CA GLU A 12 -1.55 5.54 -14.40
C GLU A 12 -0.28 4.70 -14.68
N GLU A 13 0.89 5.35 -14.68
CA GLU A 13 2.17 4.65 -14.81
C GLU A 13 2.48 3.81 -13.57
N PHE A 14 2.13 4.31 -12.38
CA PHE A 14 2.28 3.54 -11.14
C PHE A 14 1.43 2.27 -11.19
N GLU A 15 0.16 2.36 -11.60
CA GLU A 15 -0.71 1.19 -11.70
C GLU A 15 -0.20 0.16 -12.72
N LYS A 16 0.44 0.59 -13.82
CA LYS A 16 1.07 -0.33 -14.78
C LYS A 16 2.24 -1.11 -14.18
N GLN A 17 2.94 -0.53 -13.20
CA GLN A 17 4.09 -1.14 -12.54
C GLN A 17 3.73 -1.87 -11.23
N ASN A 18 2.60 -1.51 -10.60
CA ASN A 18 2.12 -2.09 -9.36
C ASN A 18 1.53 -3.48 -9.57
N VAL A 19 2.40 -4.49 -9.69
CA VAL A 19 2.01 -5.89 -9.94
C VAL A 19 1.09 -6.49 -8.88
N PHE A 20 1.10 -5.96 -7.66
CA PHE A 20 0.26 -6.42 -6.56
C PHE A 20 -1.10 -5.72 -6.51
N GLY A 21 -1.31 -4.67 -7.30
CA GLY A 21 -2.54 -3.88 -7.32
C GLY A 21 -2.73 -2.99 -6.09
N THR A 22 -3.38 -1.84 -6.29
CA THR A 22 -3.59 -0.83 -5.23
C THR A 22 -4.66 -1.25 -4.21
N GLY A 23 -5.68 -1.98 -4.65
CA GLY A 23 -6.79 -2.41 -3.78
C GLY A 23 -7.79 -1.29 -3.48
N THR A 24 -8.37 -1.30 -2.29
CA THR A 24 -9.40 -0.35 -1.85
C THR A 24 -8.93 0.48 -0.66
N ALA A 25 -9.68 1.50 -0.25
CA ALA A 25 -9.31 2.34 0.89
C ALA A 25 -8.99 1.49 2.14
N ASN A 26 -7.86 1.79 2.79
CA ASN A 26 -7.35 1.05 3.94
C ASN A 26 -8.10 1.41 5.24
N THR A 27 -9.37 1.03 5.34
CA THR A 27 -10.18 1.34 6.53
C THR A 27 -9.76 0.55 7.77
N ALA A 28 -9.18 -0.65 7.59
CA ALA A 28 -8.76 -1.51 8.69
C ALA A 28 -7.57 -0.94 9.49
N TYR A 29 -6.65 -0.24 8.82
CA TYR A 29 -5.41 0.26 9.42
C TYR A 29 -5.21 1.78 9.28
N ALA A 30 -6.19 2.52 8.73
CA ALA A 30 -6.11 3.98 8.55
C ALA A 30 -5.71 4.75 9.82
N GLN A 31 -6.16 4.28 11.00
CA GLN A 31 -5.86 4.92 12.29
C GLN A 31 -4.36 5.03 12.63
N TYR A 32 -3.48 4.30 11.93
CA TYR A 32 -2.04 4.32 12.16
C TYR A 32 -1.26 5.24 11.22
N PHE A 33 -1.94 5.88 10.27
CA PHE A 33 -1.31 6.68 9.22
C PHE A 33 -1.97 8.05 9.09
N ILE A 34 -1.17 9.04 8.69
CA ILE A 34 -1.67 10.30 8.16
C ILE A 34 -1.61 10.23 6.64
N GLY A 35 -2.73 10.58 5.99
CA GLY A 35 -2.89 10.54 4.53
C GLY A 35 -3.64 9.29 4.05
N ASP A 36 -3.88 9.23 2.75
CA ASP A 36 -4.64 8.15 2.11
C ASP A 36 -3.76 6.93 1.85
N SER A 37 -4.23 5.78 2.31
CA SER A 37 -3.63 4.49 2.01
C SER A 37 -4.67 3.51 1.51
N PHE A 38 -4.22 2.53 0.73
CA PHE A 38 -5.04 1.51 0.10
C PHE A 38 -4.50 0.13 0.47
N LEU A 39 -5.40 -0.82 0.67
CA LEU A 39 -5.10 -2.18 1.10
C LEU A 39 -5.60 -3.18 0.04
N ASN A 40 -4.73 -4.07 -0.40
CA ASN A 40 -5.09 -5.20 -1.23
C ASN A 40 -4.68 -6.53 -0.57
N PRO A 41 -5.61 -7.30 0.01
CA PRO A 41 -5.32 -8.64 0.50
C PRO A 41 -4.83 -9.55 -0.63
N LEU A 42 -3.71 -10.24 -0.42
CA LEU A 42 -3.08 -11.14 -1.40
C LEU A 42 -3.32 -12.62 -1.08
N THR A 43 -3.91 -12.93 0.07
CA THR A 43 -4.17 -14.29 0.55
C THR A 43 -5.64 -14.49 0.90
N ASP A 44 -6.16 -15.69 0.66
CA ASP A 44 -7.48 -16.11 1.12
C ASP A 44 -7.38 -16.60 2.57
N PRO A 45 -8.02 -15.93 3.54
CA PRO A 45 -7.95 -16.32 4.96
C PRO A 45 -8.53 -17.70 5.24
N ASN A 46 -9.34 -18.27 4.35
CA ASN A 46 -9.88 -19.63 4.50
C ASN A 46 -8.92 -20.71 3.98
N LYS A 47 -7.88 -20.33 3.22
CA LYS A 47 -6.95 -21.25 2.56
C LYS A 47 -5.50 -21.06 3.00
N THR A 48 -5.16 -19.90 3.53
CA THR A 48 -3.79 -19.53 3.90
C THR A 48 -3.76 -19.09 5.36
N ALA A 49 -2.90 -19.74 6.16
CA ALA A 49 -2.78 -19.45 7.59
C ALA A 49 -2.15 -18.08 7.90
N VAL A 50 -1.38 -17.53 6.95
CA VAL A 50 -0.72 -16.23 7.07
C VAL A 50 -1.46 -15.21 6.22
N PHE A 51 -1.86 -14.11 6.85
CA PHE A 51 -2.41 -12.96 6.14
C PHE A 51 -1.28 -12.14 5.49
N LEU A 52 -1.38 -11.91 4.19
CA LEU A 52 -0.49 -11.03 3.44
C LEU A 52 -1.32 -10.03 2.64
N ALA A 53 -0.89 -8.76 2.64
CA ALA A 53 -1.53 -7.71 1.87
C ALA A 53 -0.50 -6.73 1.31
N ASN A 54 -0.81 -6.17 0.14
CA ASN A 54 -0.10 -5.00 -0.38
C ASN A 54 -0.74 -3.74 0.20
N VAL A 55 0.09 -2.80 0.66
CA VAL A 55 -0.38 -1.50 1.13
C VAL A 55 0.25 -0.41 0.27
N THR A 56 -0.58 0.31 -0.48
CA THR A 56 -0.16 1.45 -1.28
C THR A 56 -0.43 2.74 -0.51
N PHE A 57 0.55 3.63 -0.45
CA PHE A 57 0.47 4.92 0.22
C PHE A 57 0.48 6.05 -0.82
N GLU A 58 -0.42 7.02 -0.70
CA GLU A 58 -0.28 8.25 -1.49
C GLU A 58 1.01 9.00 -1.09
N PRO A 59 1.63 9.76 -2.00
CA PRO A 59 2.80 10.57 -1.67
C PRO A 59 2.57 11.45 -0.43
N GLY A 60 3.49 11.39 0.53
CA GLY A 60 3.39 12.14 1.79
C GLY A 60 2.69 11.40 2.94
N CYS A 61 2.16 10.20 2.69
CA CYS A 61 1.71 9.32 3.77
C CYS A 61 2.84 8.99 4.73
N ARG A 62 2.53 8.97 6.03
CA ARG A 62 3.48 8.66 7.09
C ARG A 62 2.81 7.96 8.26
N LYS A 63 3.58 7.15 8.98
CA LYS A 63 3.16 6.52 10.23
C LYS A 63 2.91 7.60 11.28
N LEU A 64 1.88 7.41 12.10
CA LEU A 64 1.68 8.19 13.32
C LEU A 64 2.69 7.72 14.38
N ASP A 65 3.55 8.64 14.82
CA ASP A 65 4.56 8.37 15.85
C ASP A 65 3.95 8.21 17.25
N TYR A 66 2.70 8.64 17.43
CA TYR A 66 1.92 8.46 18.65
C TYR A 66 0.48 8.07 18.29
N VAL A 67 0.02 6.94 18.83
CA VAL A 67 -1.38 6.57 18.89
C VAL A 67 -1.77 6.74 20.36
N ALA A 68 -2.56 7.76 20.67
CA ALA A 68 -3.06 7.99 22.03
C ALA A 68 -4.11 6.94 22.41
#